data_AF-A0A7W1I5V0-F1
#
_entry.id   AF-A0A7W1I5V0-F1
#
_cell.length_a   1.000
_cell.length_b   1.000
_cell.length_c   1.000
_cell.angle_alpha   90.00
_cell.angle_beta   90.00
_cell.angle_gamma   90.00
#
_symmetry.space_group_name_H-M   'P 1'
#
loop_
_entity.id
_entity.type
_entity.pdbx_description
1 polymer ?
#
loop_
_entity_poly.entity_id
_entity_poly.type
_entity_poly.pdbx_seq_one_letter_code
_entity_poly.pdbx_strand_id
1 'polypeptide(L)'
;MDPASTNGRATTTALAPADPVDLHLHTLASDGAWTPAALIDHLAANGFRIAAVCDHDTQRSVLETMRRASRRGIQIVPGVEVTTRWRDRQVHLLVYGIRPDRADAAAAPFRAVLAELDALLLGLADDARQRLEASGHALPSLEEIAAGRPLWPFHVLSAVIREGHAKNLKTAAELVTELGGGFNADLPLPDVVSAAHAAGGICVVAHPGRDDSIGVISADDVAAMVAEIPIDGLEAHYRSYTDAQTALYRDLANQHRLLISCGSDSHAPKHPVDPRPWRAAWCADLLGRLGIEIASDGATDEIWKPGLDPLAVPASAAATAGDQSEPPGEQIADAAEAIEQDQRLSTTVMGAEDGESSPNARH
;
A
#
# COMPACT_ATOMS: atom_id res chain seq x y z
N MET A 1 25.72 -49.64 -3.16
CA MET A 1 26.35 -48.32 -3.16
C MET A 1 25.72 -47.56 -4.30
N ASP A 2 24.87 -46.59 -3.99
CA ASP A 2 24.41 -45.58 -4.94
C ASP A 2 24.23 -44.29 -4.11
N PRO A 3 24.78 -43.15 -4.55
CA PRO A 3 25.09 -42.03 -3.67
C PRO A 3 23.86 -41.16 -3.42
N ALA A 4 23.74 -40.71 -2.17
CA ALA A 4 22.72 -39.78 -1.72
C ALA A 4 22.74 -38.49 -2.56
N SER A 5 21.62 -38.23 -3.24
CA SER A 5 21.27 -36.91 -3.76
C SER A 5 21.03 -35.97 -2.59
N THR A 6 22.06 -35.26 -2.15
CA THR A 6 21.95 -34.13 -1.24
C THR A 6 21.26 -32.98 -1.98
N ASN A 7 19.93 -32.90 -1.85
CA ASN A 7 19.19 -31.68 -2.14
C ASN A 7 19.72 -30.58 -1.21
N GLY A 8 20.53 -29.68 -1.77
CA GLY A 8 20.94 -28.45 -1.11
C GLY A 8 19.71 -27.58 -0.84
N ARG A 9 19.12 -27.74 0.34
CA ARG A 9 18.22 -26.74 0.91
C ARG A 9 19.09 -25.51 1.12
N ALA A 10 18.89 -24.47 0.31
CA ALA A 10 19.49 -23.18 0.58
C ALA A 10 19.12 -22.83 2.03
N THR A 11 20.13 -22.75 2.90
CA THR A 11 19.96 -22.36 4.29
C THR A 11 19.57 -20.89 4.28
N THR A 12 18.26 -20.62 4.25
CA THR A 12 17.72 -19.32 4.60
C THR A 12 18.11 -19.08 6.05
N THR A 13 19.08 -18.19 6.28
CA THR A 13 19.39 -17.73 7.63
C THR A 13 18.10 -17.20 8.25
N ALA A 14 17.71 -17.73 9.41
CA ALA A 14 16.51 -17.29 10.12
C ALA A 14 16.53 -15.77 10.32
N LEU A 15 15.37 -15.14 10.20
CA LEU A 15 15.20 -13.69 10.32
C LEU A 15 15.47 -13.27 11.77
N ALA A 16 16.28 -12.24 12.03
CA ALA A 16 16.47 -11.76 13.39
C ALA A 16 15.20 -11.02 13.89
N PRO A 17 14.88 -11.05 15.19
CA PRO A 17 13.73 -10.33 15.77
C PRO A 17 13.65 -8.84 15.40
N ALA A 18 14.81 -8.19 15.24
CA ALA A 18 14.93 -6.77 14.91
C ALA A 18 15.05 -6.49 13.40
N ASP A 19 15.05 -7.52 12.54
CA ASP A 19 15.16 -7.31 11.11
C ASP A 19 13.96 -6.51 10.59
N PRO A 20 14.17 -5.52 9.69
CA PRO A 20 13.09 -4.67 9.20
C PRO A 20 12.14 -5.42 8.26
N VAL A 21 10.85 -5.22 8.53
CA VAL A 21 9.73 -5.74 7.72
C VAL A 21 8.69 -4.66 7.46
N ASP A 22 7.99 -4.76 6.32
CA ASP A 22 6.80 -3.95 6.03
C ASP A 22 5.81 -4.75 5.17
N LEU A 23 4.64 -5.05 5.72
CA LEU A 23 3.69 -5.98 5.12
C LEU A 23 2.52 -5.26 4.42
N HIS A 24 2.61 -3.95 4.20
CA HIS A 24 1.55 -3.20 3.52
C HIS A 24 2.15 -2.09 2.67
N LEU A 25 2.39 -2.39 1.39
CA LEU A 25 3.02 -1.47 0.43
C LEU A 25 2.25 -1.45 -0.88
N HIS A 26 2.11 -0.27 -1.45
CA HIS A 26 1.42 -0.04 -2.72
C HIS A 26 2.40 0.37 -3.82
N THR A 27 2.03 0.10 -5.05
CA THR A 27 2.82 0.37 -6.26
C THR A 27 1.96 1.04 -7.32
N LEU A 28 2.56 1.31 -8.47
CA LEU A 28 1.85 1.73 -9.68
C LEU A 28 0.84 0.69 -10.21
N ALA A 29 0.66 -0.49 -9.60
CA ALA A 29 -0.40 -1.37 -10.06
C ALA A 29 -1.81 -0.91 -9.62
N SER A 30 -1.92 -0.18 -8.50
CA SER A 30 -3.14 0.49 -8.02
C SER A 30 -2.98 2.02 -8.06
N ASP A 31 -2.87 2.64 -6.90
CA ASP A 31 -2.88 4.07 -6.60
C ASP A 31 -1.56 4.58 -6.00
N GLY A 32 -0.56 3.70 -5.89
CA GLY A 32 0.80 4.08 -5.55
C GLY A 32 1.59 4.70 -6.71
N ALA A 33 2.75 5.26 -6.39
CA ALA A 33 3.75 5.76 -7.33
C ALA A 33 5.08 5.00 -7.27
N TRP A 34 5.20 3.97 -6.43
CA TRP A 34 6.35 3.07 -6.45
C TRP A 34 6.35 2.22 -7.73
N THR A 35 7.43 2.28 -8.50
CA THR A 35 7.74 1.19 -9.45
C THR A 35 8.29 0.00 -8.66
N PRO A 36 8.09 -1.25 -9.12
CA PRO A 36 8.75 -2.42 -8.53
C PRO A 36 10.28 -2.28 -8.42
N ALA A 37 10.92 -1.54 -9.33
CA ALA A 37 12.36 -1.27 -9.26
C ALA A 37 12.71 -0.31 -8.11
N ALA A 38 12.07 0.86 -8.09
CA ALA A 38 12.33 1.89 -7.09
C ALA A 38 12.02 1.39 -5.67
N LEU A 39 10.94 0.63 -5.50
CA LEU A 39 10.58 0.06 -4.20
C LEU A 39 11.67 -0.88 -3.70
N ILE A 40 12.13 -1.81 -4.54
CA ILE A 40 13.17 -2.78 -4.14
C ILE A 40 14.51 -2.10 -3.87
N ASP A 41 14.88 -1.08 -4.65
CA ASP A 41 16.10 -0.32 -4.40
C ASP A 41 16.01 0.45 -3.07
N HIS A 42 14.86 1.04 -2.75
CA HIS A 42 14.61 1.68 -1.45
C HIS A 42 14.68 0.67 -0.30
N LEU A 43 13.99 -0.46 -0.40
CA LEU A 43 13.99 -1.49 0.63
C LEU A 43 15.40 -2.06 0.87
N ALA A 44 16.19 -2.27 -0.20
CA ALA A 44 17.56 -2.75 -0.09
C ALA A 44 18.49 -1.72 0.56
N ALA A 45 18.36 -0.45 0.20
CA ALA A 45 19.15 0.64 0.79
C ALA A 45 18.89 0.82 2.28
N ASN A 46 17.69 0.44 2.75
CA ASN A 46 17.27 0.56 4.15
C ASN A 46 17.30 -0.78 4.91
N GLY A 47 17.92 -1.83 4.35
CA GLY A 47 18.19 -3.08 5.05
C GLY A 47 16.97 -3.97 5.30
N PHE A 48 15.86 -3.74 4.60
CA PHE A 48 14.68 -4.60 4.71
C PHE A 48 14.99 -6.03 4.30
N ARG A 49 14.37 -6.98 5.01
CA ARG A 49 14.55 -8.41 4.77
C ARG A 49 13.30 -9.04 4.18
N ILE A 50 12.13 -8.66 4.70
CA ILE A 50 10.82 -9.10 4.24
C ILE A 50 9.96 -7.88 3.92
N ALA A 51 9.19 -7.95 2.84
CA ALA A 51 8.11 -7.00 2.61
C ALA A 51 6.91 -7.68 1.94
N ALA A 52 5.74 -7.05 1.94
CA ALA A 52 4.60 -7.49 1.14
C ALA A 52 4.14 -6.36 0.22
N VAL A 53 3.76 -6.72 -1.01
CA VAL A 53 3.10 -5.79 -1.93
C VAL A 53 1.62 -6.10 -1.93
N CYS A 54 0.81 -5.10 -1.61
CA CYS A 54 -0.60 -5.22 -1.29
C CYS A 54 -1.41 -4.18 -2.08
N ASP A 55 -1.12 -4.00 -3.37
CA ASP A 55 -1.88 -3.09 -4.23
C ASP A 55 -3.39 -3.32 -4.12
N HIS A 56 -4.19 -2.25 -4.17
CA HIS A 56 -5.65 -2.34 -4.13
C HIS A 56 -6.20 -3.23 -5.25
N ASP A 57 -6.93 -4.28 -4.88
CA ASP A 57 -7.71 -5.16 -5.76
C ASP A 57 -6.92 -5.84 -6.89
N THR A 58 -5.58 -5.84 -6.83
CA THR A 58 -4.72 -6.42 -7.87
C THR A 58 -3.42 -6.99 -7.34
N GLN A 59 -2.90 -7.99 -8.05
CA GLN A 59 -1.58 -8.58 -7.80
C GLN A 59 -0.62 -8.35 -8.98
N ARG A 60 -0.92 -7.42 -9.88
CA ARG A 60 -0.18 -7.21 -11.14
C ARG A 60 1.32 -6.94 -10.94
N SER A 61 1.72 -6.27 -9.86
CA SER A 61 3.13 -5.97 -9.56
C SER A 61 3.88 -7.12 -8.88
N VAL A 62 3.17 -8.03 -8.20
CA VAL A 62 3.73 -8.97 -7.21
C VAL A 62 4.86 -9.82 -7.81
N LEU A 63 4.65 -10.46 -8.96
CA LEU A 63 5.66 -11.35 -9.56
C LEU A 63 6.91 -10.59 -10.02
N GLU A 64 6.75 -9.36 -10.52
CA GLU A 64 7.89 -8.54 -10.89
C GLU A 64 8.68 -8.13 -9.64
N THR A 65 7.99 -7.65 -8.61
CA THR A 65 8.61 -7.21 -7.36
C THR A 65 9.36 -8.37 -6.69
N MET A 66 8.77 -9.57 -6.63
CA MET A 66 9.44 -10.79 -6.15
C MET A 66 10.74 -11.10 -6.91
N ARG A 67 10.71 -11.05 -8.25
CA ARG A 67 11.90 -11.34 -9.08
C ARG A 67 13.03 -10.32 -8.89
N ARG A 68 12.69 -9.05 -8.64
CA ARG A 68 13.67 -7.99 -8.38
C ARG A 68 14.25 -8.14 -6.97
N ALA A 69 13.39 -8.35 -5.99
CA ALA A 69 13.74 -8.51 -4.58
C ALA A 69 14.69 -9.67 -4.34
N SER A 70 14.47 -10.82 -4.99
CA SER A 70 15.30 -12.01 -4.81
C SER A 70 16.77 -11.76 -5.15
N ARG A 71 17.06 -10.84 -6.09
CA ARG A 71 18.43 -10.44 -6.47
C ARG A 71 19.11 -9.54 -5.43
N ARG A 72 18.33 -8.94 -4.53
CA ARG A 72 18.78 -8.10 -3.41
C ARG A 72 18.72 -8.83 -2.06
N GLY A 73 18.36 -10.11 -2.05
CA GLY A 73 18.21 -10.88 -0.81
C GLY A 73 16.97 -10.51 0.01
N ILE A 74 15.99 -9.82 -0.58
CA ILE A 74 14.73 -9.45 0.04
C ILE A 74 13.67 -10.48 -0.37
N GLN A 75 12.90 -10.96 0.60
CA GLN A 75 11.75 -11.83 0.33
C GLN A 75 10.46 -11.00 0.28
N ILE A 76 9.74 -11.13 -0.82
CA ILE A 76 8.43 -10.50 -0.99
C ILE A 76 7.34 -11.54 -0.73
N VAL A 77 6.51 -11.27 0.27
CA VAL A 77 5.26 -11.99 0.52
C VAL A 77 4.24 -11.54 -0.54
N PRO A 78 3.64 -12.48 -1.29
CA PRO A 78 2.52 -12.15 -2.16
C PRO A 78 1.35 -11.62 -1.33
N GLY A 79 0.93 -10.39 -1.61
CA GLY A 79 -0.19 -9.73 -0.94
C GLY A 79 -1.18 -9.14 -1.95
N VAL A 80 -2.29 -8.61 -1.43
CA VAL A 80 -3.26 -7.72 -2.09
C VAL A 80 -4.11 -7.11 -0.98
N GLU A 81 -4.43 -5.82 -1.09
CA GLU A 81 -5.44 -5.18 -0.24
C GLU A 81 -6.77 -5.20 -1.00
N VAL A 82 -7.69 -6.06 -0.59
CA VAL A 82 -8.98 -6.22 -1.25
C VAL A 82 -10.00 -5.26 -0.63
N THR A 83 -10.68 -4.50 -1.48
CA THR A 83 -11.79 -3.64 -1.12
C THR A 83 -13.02 -4.50 -0.86
N THR A 84 -13.44 -4.58 0.40
CA THR A 84 -14.57 -5.41 0.81
C THR A 84 -15.63 -4.58 1.54
N ARG A 85 -16.79 -5.19 1.78
CA ARG A 85 -17.84 -4.61 2.59
C ARG A 85 -18.31 -5.59 3.66
N TRP A 86 -18.35 -5.09 4.88
CA TRP A 86 -18.96 -5.76 6.02
C TRP A 86 -20.18 -4.96 6.46
N ARG A 87 -21.36 -5.60 6.37
CA ARG A 87 -22.66 -4.93 6.52
C ARG A 87 -22.79 -3.78 5.52
N ASP A 88 -22.94 -2.54 5.97
CA ASP A 88 -23.06 -1.35 5.12
C ASP A 88 -21.78 -0.50 5.11
N ARG A 89 -20.66 -1.09 5.54
CA ARG A 89 -19.38 -0.40 5.72
C ARG A 89 -18.27 -1.07 4.91
N GLN A 90 -17.56 -0.28 4.12
CA GLN A 90 -16.35 -0.74 3.45
C GLN A 90 -15.24 -1.03 4.47
N VAL A 91 -14.54 -2.14 4.26
CA VAL A 91 -13.44 -2.63 5.08
C VAL A 91 -12.37 -3.13 4.12
N HIS A 92 -11.11 -2.75 4.33
CA HIS A 92 -10.02 -3.28 3.53
C HIS A 92 -9.46 -4.54 4.17
N LEU A 93 -9.25 -5.56 3.33
CA LEU A 93 -8.74 -6.85 3.75
C LEU A 93 -7.41 -7.14 3.08
N LEU A 94 -6.34 -7.21 3.88
CA LEU A 94 -5.05 -7.71 3.41
C LEU A 94 -5.14 -9.23 3.27
N VAL A 95 -4.85 -9.74 2.08
CA VAL A 95 -4.78 -11.17 1.81
C VAL A 95 -3.36 -11.57 1.45
N TYR A 96 -2.73 -12.38 2.29
CA TYR A 96 -1.34 -12.82 2.13
C TYR A 96 -1.21 -14.26 1.67
N GLY A 97 -0.10 -14.56 0.99
CA GLY A 97 0.36 -15.93 0.73
C GLY A 97 -0.18 -16.58 -0.54
N ILE A 98 -1.06 -15.90 -1.27
CA ILE A 98 -1.58 -16.38 -2.55
C ILE A 98 -0.77 -15.75 -3.69
N ARG A 99 0.02 -16.57 -4.41
CA ARG A 99 0.72 -16.07 -5.60
C ARG A 99 -0.23 -15.94 -6.79
N PRO A 100 -0.12 -14.88 -7.60
CA PRO A 100 -1.00 -14.66 -8.75
C PRO A 100 -0.77 -15.65 -9.91
N ASP A 101 0.36 -16.35 -9.96
CA ASP A 101 0.65 -17.38 -10.98
C ASP A 101 0.16 -18.78 -10.60
N ARG A 102 -0.52 -18.94 -9.46
CA ARG A 102 -1.15 -20.21 -9.10
C ARG A 102 -2.32 -20.50 -10.02
N ALA A 103 -2.22 -21.62 -10.73
CA ALA A 103 -3.25 -22.10 -11.66
C ALA A 103 -4.09 -23.27 -11.12
N ASP A 104 -3.81 -23.73 -9.89
CA ASP A 104 -4.59 -24.82 -9.28
C ASP A 104 -6.04 -24.41 -8.98
N ALA A 105 -6.90 -25.42 -8.84
CA ALA A 105 -8.33 -25.24 -8.63
C ALA A 105 -8.65 -24.54 -7.30
N ALA A 106 -7.81 -24.72 -6.28
CA ALA A 106 -8.02 -24.10 -4.97
C ALA A 106 -7.84 -22.57 -5.03
N ALA A 107 -6.97 -22.07 -5.91
CA ALA A 107 -6.79 -20.63 -6.15
C ALA A 107 -7.86 -20.01 -7.08
N ALA A 108 -8.69 -20.80 -7.76
CA ALA A 108 -9.64 -20.29 -8.75
C ALA A 108 -10.71 -19.33 -8.17
N PRO A 109 -11.32 -19.59 -7.00
CA PRO A 109 -12.30 -18.67 -6.40
C PRO A 109 -11.69 -17.30 -6.09
N PHE A 110 -10.48 -17.26 -5.53
CA PHE A 110 -9.83 -15.99 -5.21
C PHE A 110 -9.44 -15.19 -6.46
N ARG A 111 -8.98 -15.86 -7.53
CA ARG A 111 -8.77 -15.19 -8.82
C ARG A 111 -10.06 -14.62 -9.40
N ALA A 112 -11.20 -15.30 -9.19
CA ALA A 112 -12.50 -14.79 -9.64
C ALA A 112 -12.92 -13.54 -8.88
N VAL A 113 -12.69 -13.47 -7.56
CA VAL A 113 -12.90 -12.26 -6.74
C VAL A 113 -12.14 -11.06 -7.31
N LEU A 114 -10.84 -11.20 -7.58
CA LEU A 114 -10.04 -10.10 -8.12
C LEU A 114 -10.47 -9.71 -9.55
N ALA A 115 -10.87 -10.70 -10.38
CA ALA A 115 -11.36 -10.43 -11.72
C ALA A 115 -12.72 -9.71 -11.73
N GLU A 116 -13.60 -10.03 -10.77
CA GLU A 116 -14.88 -9.35 -10.59
C GLU A 116 -14.68 -7.88 -10.19
N LEU A 117 -13.80 -7.62 -9.21
CA LEU A 117 -13.44 -6.26 -8.81
C LEU A 117 -12.81 -5.47 -9.95
N ASP A 118 -11.87 -6.05 -10.70
CA ASP A 118 -11.28 -5.41 -11.89
C ASP A 118 -12.35 -5.03 -12.92
N ALA A 119 -13.30 -5.92 -13.22
CA ALA A 119 -14.38 -5.65 -14.16
C ALA A 119 -15.32 -4.53 -13.68
N LEU A 120 -15.66 -4.51 -12.38
CA LEU A 120 -16.46 -3.44 -11.78
C LEU A 120 -15.73 -2.09 -11.86
N LEU A 121 -14.45 -2.05 -11.49
CA LEU A 121 -13.64 -0.83 -11.52
C LEU A 121 -13.46 -0.29 -12.94
N LEU A 122 -13.25 -1.16 -13.93
CA LEU A 122 -13.20 -0.77 -15.34
C LEU A 122 -14.52 -0.11 -15.80
N GLY A 123 -15.65 -0.70 -15.44
CA GLY A 123 -16.97 -0.15 -15.77
C GLY A 123 -17.22 1.21 -15.11
N LEU A 124 -16.89 1.34 -13.82
CA LEU A 124 -17.02 2.60 -13.08
C LEU A 124 -16.11 3.70 -13.63
N ALA A 125 -14.87 3.37 -14.00
CA ALA A 125 -13.93 4.33 -14.56
C ALA A 125 -14.42 4.87 -15.91
N ASP A 126 -14.92 4.00 -16.79
CA ASP A 126 -15.43 4.43 -18.08
C ASP A 126 -16.72 5.27 -17.93
N ASP A 127 -17.66 4.88 -17.06
CA ASP A 127 -18.86 5.67 -16.76
C ASP A 127 -18.49 7.06 -16.18
N ALA A 128 -17.58 7.12 -15.21
CA ALA A 128 -17.11 8.37 -14.63
C ALA A 128 -16.45 9.27 -15.68
N ARG A 129 -15.56 8.72 -16.52
CA ARG A 129 -14.91 9.44 -17.64
C ARG A 129 -15.93 10.02 -18.60
N GLN A 130 -16.91 9.22 -19.05
CA GLN A 130 -17.95 9.68 -19.98
C GLN A 130 -18.80 10.82 -19.41
N ARG A 131 -19.18 10.74 -18.13
CA ARG A 131 -19.97 11.79 -17.45
C ARG A 131 -19.19 13.09 -17.29
N LEU A 132 -17.91 12.99 -16.92
CA LEU A 132 -17.02 14.15 -16.78
C LEU A 132 -16.85 14.85 -18.14
N GLU A 133 -16.53 14.10 -19.20
CA GLU A 133 -16.37 14.66 -20.54
C GLU A 133 -17.68 15.30 -21.06
N ALA A 134 -18.83 14.63 -20.87
CA ALA A 134 -20.13 15.14 -21.30
C ALA A 134 -20.58 16.41 -20.55
N SER A 135 -20.06 16.63 -19.34
CA SER A 135 -20.32 17.84 -18.54
C SER A 135 -19.31 18.96 -18.78
N GLY A 136 -18.36 18.79 -19.71
CA GLY A 136 -17.36 19.79 -20.06
C GLY A 136 -16.05 19.70 -19.26
N HIS A 137 -15.88 18.67 -18.43
CA HIS A 137 -14.64 18.40 -17.70
C HIS A 137 -13.74 17.48 -18.53
N ALA A 138 -13.04 18.05 -19.51
CA ALA A 138 -12.09 17.31 -20.34
C ALA A 138 -10.90 16.76 -19.52
N LEU A 139 -10.40 15.57 -19.88
CA LEU A 139 -9.35 14.83 -19.15
C LEU A 139 -8.15 14.45 -20.07
N PRO A 140 -7.45 15.40 -20.71
CA PRO A 140 -6.38 15.08 -21.65
C PRO A 140 -5.18 14.33 -21.03
N SER A 141 -4.92 14.48 -19.73
CA SER A 141 -3.85 13.74 -19.04
C SER A 141 -4.19 12.29 -18.69
N LEU A 142 -5.42 11.82 -18.94
CA LEU A 142 -5.88 10.50 -18.48
C LEU A 142 -5.05 9.34 -19.06
N GLU A 143 -4.72 9.38 -20.35
CA GLU A 143 -3.91 8.33 -20.99
C GLU A 143 -2.50 8.28 -20.41
N GLU A 144 -1.89 9.44 -20.18
CA GLU A 144 -0.58 9.57 -19.55
C GLU A 144 -0.60 9.03 -18.12
N ILE A 145 -1.61 9.41 -17.34
CA ILE A 145 -1.81 8.92 -15.97
C ILE A 145 -2.01 7.41 -15.96
N ALA A 146 -2.85 6.86 -16.84
CA ALA A 146 -3.04 5.42 -16.93
C ALA A 146 -1.74 4.69 -17.32
N ALA A 147 -0.87 5.31 -18.13
CA ALA A 147 0.43 4.78 -18.52
C ALA A 147 0.35 3.33 -19.07
N GLY A 148 -0.71 3.04 -19.84
CA GLY A 148 -0.97 1.71 -20.41
C GLY A 148 -1.51 0.67 -19.42
N ARG A 149 -1.85 1.05 -18.19
CA ARG A 149 -2.51 0.21 -17.18
C ARG A 149 -4.03 0.18 -17.41
N PRO A 150 -4.76 -0.82 -16.87
CA PRO A 150 -6.21 -0.80 -16.77
C PRO A 150 -6.72 0.51 -16.18
N LEU A 151 -7.72 1.10 -16.84
CA LEU A 151 -8.30 2.36 -16.43
C LEU A 151 -9.26 2.13 -15.27
N TRP A 152 -8.86 2.55 -14.08
CA TRP A 152 -9.66 2.47 -12.87
C TRP A 152 -10.05 3.85 -12.33
N PRO A 153 -11.05 3.97 -11.44
CA PRO A 153 -11.56 5.26 -10.96
C PRO A 153 -10.46 6.16 -10.40
N PHE A 154 -9.48 5.61 -9.68
CA PHE A 154 -8.33 6.37 -9.19
C PHE A 154 -7.62 7.20 -10.28
N HIS A 155 -7.43 6.62 -11.48
CA HIS A 155 -6.78 7.31 -12.61
C HIS A 155 -7.65 8.45 -13.14
N VAL A 156 -8.96 8.23 -13.22
CA VAL A 156 -9.92 9.25 -13.64
C VAL A 156 -9.95 10.39 -12.64
N LEU A 157 -10.06 10.10 -11.34
CA LEU A 157 -10.02 11.10 -10.28
C LEU A 157 -8.68 11.86 -10.25
N SER A 158 -7.56 11.17 -10.50
CA SER A 158 -6.24 11.81 -10.62
C SER A 158 -6.18 12.77 -11.82
N ALA A 159 -6.77 12.41 -12.96
CA ALA A 159 -6.86 13.30 -14.11
C ALA A 159 -7.72 14.54 -13.78
N VAL A 160 -8.88 14.36 -13.13
CA VAL A 160 -9.75 15.46 -12.67
C VAL A 160 -8.95 16.46 -11.82
N ILE A 161 -8.10 15.97 -10.91
CA ILE A 161 -7.24 16.82 -10.08
C ILE A 161 -6.17 17.51 -10.92
N ARG A 162 -5.48 16.77 -11.80
CA ARG A 162 -4.40 17.30 -12.65
C ARG A 162 -4.88 18.41 -13.58
N GLU A 163 -6.10 18.31 -14.10
CA GLU A 163 -6.70 19.35 -14.93
C GLU A 163 -7.29 20.53 -14.15
N GLY A 164 -7.26 20.48 -12.80
CA GLY A 164 -7.72 21.55 -11.94
C GLY A 164 -9.24 21.57 -11.69
N HIS A 165 -9.96 20.54 -12.11
CA HIS A 165 -11.42 20.41 -11.86
C HIS A 165 -11.74 20.07 -10.40
N ALA A 166 -10.76 19.53 -9.65
CA ALA A 166 -10.87 19.23 -8.23
C ALA A 166 -9.53 19.46 -7.50
N LYS A 167 -9.55 19.58 -6.17
CA LYS A 167 -8.35 19.87 -5.36
C LYS A 167 -7.67 18.61 -4.81
N ASN A 168 -8.43 17.54 -4.66
CA ASN A 168 -7.99 16.27 -4.08
C ASN A 168 -8.99 15.15 -4.45
N LEU A 169 -8.62 13.90 -4.13
CA LEU A 169 -9.41 12.71 -4.45
C LEU A 169 -10.85 12.79 -3.93
N LYS A 170 -11.06 13.34 -2.72
CA LYS A 170 -12.39 13.53 -2.15
C LYS A 170 -13.25 14.44 -3.02
N THR A 171 -12.76 15.63 -3.35
CA THR A 171 -13.51 16.59 -4.19
C THR A 171 -13.71 16.09 -5.63
N ALA A 172 -12.78 15.29 -6.15
CA ALA A 172 -12.94 14.66 -7.46
C ALA A 172 -14.04 13.58 -7.43
N ALA A 173 -14.07 12.77 -6.38
CA ALA A 173 -15.08 11.74 -6.17
C ALA A 173 -16.49 12.34 -5.94
N GLU A 174 -16.57 13.45 -5.21
CA GLU A 174 -17.80 14.25 -5.04
C GLU A 174 -18.34 14.72 -6.40
N LEU A 175 -17.48 15.30 -7.26
CA LEU A 175 -17.85 15.70 -8.62
C LEU A 175 -18.42 14.54 -9.45
N VAL A 176 -17.76 13.37 -9.45
CA VAL A 176 -18.26 12.18 -10.15
C VAL A 176 -19.64 11.76 -9.63
N THR A 177 -19.84 11.82 -8.31
CA THR A 177 -21.11 11.47 -7.67
C THR A 177 -22.22 12.45 -8.02
N GLU A 178 -21.94 13.75 -8.04
CA GLU A 178 -22.88 14.80 -8.45
C GLU A 178 -23.36 14.62 -9.89
N LEU A 179 -22.48 14.09 -10.76
CA LEU A 179 -22.81 13.72 -12.14
C LEU A 179 -23.53 12.36 -12.26
N GLY A 180 -23.84 11.71 -11.12
CA GLY A 180 -24.53 10.44 -11.04
C GLY A 180 -23.67 9.21 -11.36
N GLY A 181 -22.35 9.36 -11.35
CA GLY A 181 -21.40 8.26 -11.51
C GLY A 181 -20.98 7.64 -10.17
N GLY A 182 -20.30 6.51 -10.24
CA GLY A 182 -19.68 5.85 -9.09
C GLY A 182 -18.17 5.72 -9.26
N PHE A 183 -17.46 5.49 -8.16
CA PHE A 183 -15.99 5.36 -8.16
C PHE A 183 -15.46 4.26 -7.21
N ASN A 184 -16.34 3.62 -6.43
CA ASN A 184 -15.99 2.55 -5.50
C ASN A 184 -16.65 1.24 -5.94
N ALA A 185 -15.89 0.15 -5.87
CA ALA A 185 -16.39 -1.22 -5.97
C ALA A 185 -16.01 -1.97 -4.70
N ASP A 186 -16.90 -2.84 -4.22
CA ASP A 186 -16.61 -3.73 -3.10
C ASP A 186 -17.30 -5.08 -3.30
N LEU A 187 -16.77 -6.10 -2.63
CA LEU A 187 -17.40 -7.41 -2.50
C LEU A 187 -17.67 -7.73 -1.03
N PRO A 188 -18.67 -8.58 -0.71
CA PRO A 188 -18.94 -8.96 0.67
C PRO A 188 -17.70 -9.59 1.33
N LEU A 189 -17.29 -9.06 2.49
CA LEU A 189 -16.14 -9.54 3.25
C LEU A 189 -16.15 -11.08 3.49
N PRO A 190 -17.28 -11.72 3.87
CA PRO A 190 -17.32 -13.17 4.04
C PRO A 190 -16.96 -13.97 2.78
N ASP A 191 -17.37 -13.49 1.61
CA ASP A 191 -17.14 -14.16 0.33
C ASP A 191 -15.66 -14.08 -0.06
N VAL A 192 -15.05 -12.91 0.13
CA VAL A 192 -13.62 -12.69 -0.12
C VAL A 192 -12.77 -13.54 0.83
N VAL A 193 -13.09 -13.58 2.13
CA VAL A 193 -12.39 -14.42 3.12
C VAL A 193 -12.50 -15.89 2.75
N SER A 194 -13.71 -16.37 2.40
CA SER A 194 -13.93 -17.76 2.00
C SER A 194 -13.09 -18.14 0.76
N ALA A 195 -13.08 -17.28 -0.27
CA ALA A 195 -12.31 -17.50 -1.48
C ALA A 195 -10.80 -17.50 -1.23
N ALA A 196 -10.30 -16.58 -0.40
CA ALA A 196 -8.90 -16.50 -0.01
C ALA A 196 -8.47 -17.73 0.80
N HIS A 197 -9.27 -18.16 1.77
CA HIS A 197 -9.03 -19.35 2.58
C HIS A 197 -9.01 -20.64 1.74
N ALA A 198 -9.91 -20.76 0.76
CA ALA A 198 -9.89 -21.87 -0.18
C ALA A 198 -8.56 -21.96 -0.96
N ALA A 199 -7.95 -20.81 -1.25
CA ALA A 199 -6.64 -20.71 -1.87
C ALA A 199 -5.47 -20.88 -0.87
N GLY A 200 -5.74 -21.01 0.44
CA GLY A 200 -4.72 -21.08 1.49
C GLY A 200 -4.13 -19.73 1.89
N GLY A 201 -4.82 -18.63 1.57
CA GLY A 201 -4.43 -17.29 1.99
C GLY A 201 -4.75 -16.99 3.45
N ILE A 202 -4.13 -15.94 3.97
CA ILE A 202 -4.34 -15.39 5.32
C ILE A 202 -5.02 -14.03 5.19
N CYS A 203 -6.11 -13.82 5.90
CA CYS A 203 -6.99 -12.66 5.80
C CYS A 203 -6.85 -11.75 7.05
N VAL A 204 -6.30 -10.56 6.86
CA VAL A 204 -6.02 -9.58 7.93
C VAL A 204 -6.80 -8.29 7.68
N VAL A 205 -7.55 -7.81 8.66
CA VAL A 205 -8.23 -6.50 8.55
C VAL A 205 -7.17 -5.40 8.53
N ALA A 206 -7.15 -4.63 7.45
CA ALA A 206 -6.21 -3.52 7.25
C ALA A 206 -6.63 -2.31 8.10
N HIS A 207 -5.63 -1.62 8.66
CA HIS A 207 -5.74 -0.33 9.36
C HIS A 207 -7.07 -0.04 10.07
N PRO A 208 -7.55 -0.93 10.98
CA PRO A 208 -8.85 -0.78 11.66
C PRO A 208 -9.03 0.55 12.41
N GLY A 209 -7.94 1.23 12.79
CA GLY A 209 -7.92 2.52 13.50
C GLY A 209 -7.88 3.76 12.61
N ARG A 210 -7.88 3.61 11.29
CA ARG A 210 -7.86 4.72 10.34
C ARG A 210 -9.20 5.45 10.35
N ASP A 211 -9.18 6.77 10.58
CA ASP A 211 -10.37 7.60 10.80
C ASP A 211 -10.68 8.57 9.64
N ASP A 212 -9.80 8.67 8.64
CA ASP A 212 -9.93 9.56 7.48
C ASP A 212 -10.82 9.01 6.36
N SER A 213 -11.31 7.77 6.50
CA SER A 213 -12.02 7.02 5.47
C SER A 213 -13.40 6.57 5.95
N ILE A 214 -13.66 5.26 6.06
CA ILE A 214 -15.00 4.67 6.27
C ILE A 214 -15.32 4.54 7.78
N GLY A 215 -14.65 5.32 8.63
CA GLY A 215 -14.72 5.26 10.09
C GLY A 215 -13.71 4.28 10.72
N VAL A 216 -13.68 4.22 12.05
CA VAL A 216 -12.83 3.34 12.87
C VAL A 216 -13.55 2.04 13.23
N ILE A 217 -12.88 0.90 13.11
CA ILE A 217 -13.34 -0.41 13.58
C ILE A 217 -13.11 -0.46 15.10
N SER A 218 -14.20 -0.44 15.87
CA SER A 218 -14.17 -0.46 17.33
C SER A 218 -13.93 -1.87 17.89
N ALA A 219 -13.73 -1.97 19.21
CA ALA A 219 -13.63 -3.26 19.90
C ALA A 219 -14.89 -4.12 19.71
N ASP A 220 -16.09 -3.51 19.77
CA ASP A 220 -17.36 -4.21 19.55
C ASP A 220 -17.49 -4.67 18.09
N ASP A 221 -16.99 -3.87 17.14
CA ASP A 221 -16.95 -4.26 15.73
C ASP A 221 -16.03 -5.46 15.50
N VAL A 222 -14.84 -5.48 16.11
CA VAL A 222 -13.92 -6.64 16.04
C VAL A 222 -14.60 -7.88 16.64
N ALA A 223 -15.22 -7.76 17.81
CA ALA A 223 -15.90 -8.88 18.45
C ALA A 223 -17.05 -9.43 17.60
N ALA A 224 -17.85 -8.55 16.98
CA ALA A 224 -18.91 -8.94 16.06
C ALA A 224 -18.36 -9.57 14.77
N MET A 225 -17.33 -8.98 14.17
CA MET A 225 -16.73 -9.47 12.94
C MET A 225 -16.13 -10.87 13.12
N VAL A 226 -15.39 -11.11 14.20
CA VAL A 226 -14.82 -12.44 14.51
C VAL A 226 -15.91 -13.49 14.78
N ALA A 227 -17.07 -13.09 15.30
CA ALA A 227 -18.20 -13.98 15.50
C ALA A 227 -18.91 -14.37 14.18
N GLU A 228 -18.86 -13.50 13.18
CA GLU A 228 -19.54 -13.66 11.90
C GLU A 228 -18.64 -14.25 10.80
N ILE A 229 -17.35 -13.94 10.83
CA ILE A 229 -16.41 -14.16 9.73
C ILE A 229 -15.08 -14.69 10.28
N PRO A 230 -14.50 -15.75 9.70
CA PRO A 230 -13.24 -16.30 10.16
C PRO A 230 -12.05 -15.46 9.67
N ILE A 231 -11.94 -14.19 10.09
CA ILE A 231 -10.73 -13.40 9.84
C ILE A 231 -9.54 -13.99 10.62
N ASP A 232 -8.32 -13.83 10.10
CA ASP A 232 -7.12 -14.39 10.71
C ASP A 232 -6.33 -13.38 11.54
N GLY A 233 -6.45 -12.08 11.26
CA GLY A 233 -5.57 -11.07 11.85
C GLY A 233 -6.10 -9.64 11.83
N LEU A 234 -5.40 -8.77 12.57
CA LEU A 234 -5.54 -7.31 12.53
C LEU A 234 -4.19 -6.66 12.22
N GLU A 235 -4.22 -5.59 11.43
CA GLU A 235 -3.08 -4.68 11.31
C GLU A 235 -3.04 -3.76 12.54
N ALA A 236 -2.28 -4.20 13.55
CA ALA A 236 -2.17 -3.49 14.82
C ALA A 236 -1.03 -2.46 14.83
N HIS A 237 -0.09 -2.54 13.89
CA HIS A 237 0.97 -1.57 13.69
C HIS A 237 0.78 -0.87 12.36
N TYR A 238 0.41 0.41 12.41
CA TYR A 238 0.11 1.21 11.25
C TYR A 238 0.72 2.61 11.38
N ARG A 239 1.07 3.23 10.24
CA ARG A 239 1.87 4.46 10.21
C ARG A 239 1.33 5.62 11.06
N SER A 240 0.02 5.76 11.18
CA SER A 240 -0.61 6.89 11.90
C SER A 240 -1.11 6.52 13.29
N TYR A 241 -0.90 5.28 13.75
CA TYR A 241 -1.37 4.88 15.06
C TYR A 241 -0.55 5.52 16.17
N THR A 242 -1.27 6.06 17.15
CA THR A 242 -0.71 6.34 18.47
C THR A 242 -0.40 5.05 19.20
N ASP A 243 0.44 5.11 20.23
CA ASP A 243 0.69 3.96 21.11
C ASP A 243 -0.60 3.40 21.70
N ALA A 244 -1.57 4.27 22.05
CA ALA A 244 -2.86 3.81 22.57
C ALA A 244 -3.65 2.98 21.55
N GLN A 245 -3.63 3.36 20.27
CA GLN A 245 -4.26 2.59 19.19
C GLN A 245 -3.52 1.27 18.93
N THR A 246 -2.19 1.31 18.86
CA THR A 246 -1.38 0.09 18.71
C THR A 246 -1.63 -0.89 19.86
N ALA A 247 -1.64 -0.41 21.11
CA ALA A 247 -1.97 -1.23 22.27
C ALA A 247 -3.38 -1.82 22.16
N LEU A 248 -4.39 -1.00 21.84
CA LEU A 248 -5.77 -1.45 21.67
C LEU A 248 -5.88 -2.59 20.65
N TYR A 249 -5.34 -2.43 19.44
CA TYR A 249 -5.49 -3.45 18.40
C TYR A 249 -4.66 -4.70 18.66
N ARG A 250 -3.52 -4.58 19.35
CA ARG A 250 -2.76 -5.76 19.83
C ARG A 250 -3.53 -6.51 20.90
N ASP A 251 -4.14 -5.81 21.85
CA ASP A 251 -4.94 -6.44 22.91
C ASP A 251 -6.17 -7.14 22.35
N LEU A 252 -6.86 -6.51 21.38
CA LEU A 252 -7.97 -7.14 20.66
C LEU A 252 -7.51 -8.37 19.88
N ALA A 253 -6.38 -8.29 19.18
CA ALA A 253 -5.83 -9.45 18.47
C ALA A 253 -5.54 -10.60 19.44
N ASN A 254 -4.89 -10.32 20.58
CA ASN A 254 -4.59 -11.31 21.61
C ASN A 254 -5.87 -11.93 22.21
N GLN A 255 -6.86 -11.10 22.57
CA GLN A 255 -8.13 -11.53 23.14
C GLN A 255 -8.89 -12.49 22.22
N HIS A 256 -8.84 -12.23 20.90
CA HIS A 256 -9.54 -13.02 19.89
C HIS A 256 -8.66 -14.09 19.23
N ARG A 257 -7.39 -14.23 19.64
CA ARG A 257 -6.38 -15.15 19.06
C ARG A 257 -6.14 -14.91 17.57
N LEU A 258 -6.13 -13.65 17.18
CA LEU A 258 -5.84 -13.17 15.83
C LEU A 258 -4.34 -12.88 15.67
N LEU A 259 -3.84 -13.03 14.45
CA LEU A 259 -2.50 -12.65 14.03
C LEU A 259 -2.35 -11.12 14.03
N ILE A 260 -1.11 -10.65 14.16
CA ILE A 260 -0.78 -9.23 14.10
C ILE A 260 0.05 -8.95 12.85
N SER A 261 -0.38 -7.97 12.05
CA SER A 261 0.37 -7.42 10.92
C SER A 261 0.99 -6.06 11.23
N CYS A 262 1.99 -5.67 10.45
CA CYS A 262 2.65 -4.36 10.52
C CYS A 262 2.81 -3.79 9.11
N GLY A 263 2.30 -2.58 8.88
CA GLY A 263 2.25 -1.98 7.56
C GLY A 263 2.46 -0.47 7.60
N SER A 264 3.27 0.06 6.69
CA SER A 264 3.36 1.52 6.51
C SER A 264 2.24 2.08 5.65
N ASP A 265 1.63 1.26 4.79
CA ASP A 265 0.70 1.74 3.76
C ASP A 265 1.38 2.82 2.87
N SER A 266 2.64 2.57 2.53
CA SER A 266 3.44 3.45 1.68
C SER A 266 2.95 3.35 0.24
N HIS A 267 2.55 4.49 -0.31
CA HIS A 267 2.07 4.61 -1.69
C HIS A 267 3.13 5.19 -2.62
N ALA A 268 3.94 6.14 -2.14
CA ALA A 268 4.95 6.81 -2.92
C ALA A 268 6.16 7.21 -2.06
N PRO A 269 7.32 7.50 -2.68
CA PRO A 269 8.45 8.06 -1.96
C PRO A 269 8.03 9.30 -1.15
N LYS A 270 8.27 9.27 0.15
CA LYS A 270 7.96 10.33 1.14
C LYS A 270 6.48 10.73 1.22
N HIS A 271 5.56 10.02 0.55
CA HIS A 271 4.16 10.37 0.47
C HIS A 271 3.24 9.15 0.57
N PRO A 272 2.37 9.06 1.58
CA PRO A 272 2.38 9.88 2.80
C PRO A 272 3.60 9.60 3.68
N VAL A 273 4.20 8.42 3.55
CA VAL A 273 5.44 7.99 4.21
C VAL A 273 6.19 7.02 3.30
N ASP A 274 7.51 6.95 3.47
CA ASP A 274 8.32 5.83 2.96
C ASP A 274 7.99 4.52 3.72
N PRO A 275 8.36 3.34 3.18
CA PRO A 275 8.31 2.08 3.91
C PRO A 275 8.89 2.19 5.32
N ARG A 276 8.18 1.64 6.32
CA ARG A 276 8.59 1.74 7.73
C ARG A 276 9.26 0.45 8.19
N PRO A 277 10.45 0.52 8.81
CA PRO A 277 11.19 -0.66 9.24
C PRO A 277 10.61 -1.27 10.54
N TRP A 278 9.41 -1.84 10.46
CA TRP A 278 8.81 -2.54 11.60
C TRP A 278 9.68 -3.74 11.99
N ARG A 279 9.70 -4.09 13.29
CA ARG A 279 10.48 -5.23 13.76
C ARG A 279 9.78 -6.53 13.40
N ALA A 280 10.50 -7.47 12.80
CA ALA A 280 9.97 -8.80 12.49
C ALA A 280 9.25 -9.46 13.68
N ALA A 281 9.79 -9.32 14.89
CA ALA A 281 9.19 -9.88 16.10
C ALA A 281 7.76 -9.38 16.39
N TRP A 282 7.37 -8.20 15.90
CA TRP A 282 6.04 -7.63 16.18
C TRP A 282 4.91 -8.32 15.43
N CYS A 283 5.23 -9.06 14.36
CA CYS A 283 4.32 -9.86 13.54
C CYS A 283 4.81 -11.32 13.39
N ALA A 284 5.53 -11.84 14.38
CA ALA A 284 6.19 -13.14 14.33
C ALA A 284 5.24 -14.30 13.96
N ASP A 285 4.06 -14.36 14.57
CA ASP A 285 3.10 -15.43 14.32
C ASP A 285 2.56 -15.39 12.88
N LEU A 286 2.35 -14.19 12.33
CA LEU A 286 1.94 -14.03 10.93
C LEU A 286 3.04 -14.51 9.99
N LEU A 287 4.29 -14.08 10.24
CA LEU A 287 5.45 -14.51 9.45
C LEU A 287 5.65 -16.03 9.53
N GLY A 288 5.48 -16.63 10.72
CA GLY A 288 5.53 -18.07 10.91
C GLY A 288 4.45 -18.82 10.11
N ARG A 289 3.22 -18.30 10.06
CA ARG A 289 2.14 -18.84 9.22
C ARG A 289 2.44 -18.74 7.72
N LEU A 290 3.25 -17.75 7.31
CA LEU A 290 3.75 -17.59 5.95
C LEU A 290 5.02 -18.42 5.66
N GLY A 291 5.47 -19.24 6.62
CA GLY A 291 6.66 -20.08 6.48
C GLY A 291 7.99 -19.33 6.63
N ILE A 292 7.98 -18.17 7.28
CA ILE A 292 9.15 -17.35 7.56
C ILE A 292 9.49 -17.50 9.05
N GLU A 293 10.59 -18.20 9.33
CA GLU A 293 11.06 -18.40 10.70
C GLU A 293 11.85 -17.20 11.20
N ILE A 294 11.49 -16.74 12.40
CA ILE A 294 12.25 -15.75 13.16
C ILE A 294 13.11 -16.50 14.17
N ALA A 295 14.40 -16.16 14.21
CA ALA A 295 15.33 -16.71 15.17
C ALA A 295 14.84 -16.42 16.60
N SER A 296 14.81 -17.46 17.43
CA SER A 296 14.69 -17.28 18.88
C SER A 296 16.05 -16.86 19.42
N ASP A 297 16.15 -15.67 19.99
CA ASP A 297 17.38 -15.16 20.62
C ASP A 297 17.46 -15.49 22.12
N GLY A 298 16.51 -16.27 22.65
CA GLY A 298 16.40 -16.51 24.11
C GLY A 298 16.09 -15.24 24.92
N ALA A 299 15.99 -14.09 24.24
CA ALA A 299 15.58 -12.79 24.73
C ALA A 299 14.28 -12.43 24.01
N THR A 300 13.28 -13.30 24.17
CA THR A 300 11.94 -12.94 23.76
C THR A 300 11.49 -11.70 24.54
N ASP A 301 10.57 -10.94 23.94
CA ASP A 301 9.54 -10.22 24.68
C ASP A 301 9.75 -8.74 25.04
N GLU A 302 10.19 -7.92 24.09
CA GLU A 302 9.34 -6.75 23.85
C GLU A 302 8.50 -6.99 22.59
N ILE A 303 7.57 -7.95 22.74
CA ILE A 303 6.20 -7.84 22.22
C ILE A 303 5.84 -6.39 22.52
N TRP A 304 5.85 -5.56 21.47
CA TRP A 304 5.84 -4.10 21.52
C TRP A 304 5.22 -3.50 22.79
N LYS A 305 5.83 -2.43 23.33
CA LYS A 305 5.28 -1.62 24.42
C LYS A 305 5.13 -0.16 23.98
N PRO A 306 4.26 0.63 24.63
CA PRO A 306 4.18 2.07 24.39
C PRO A 306 5.55 2.75 24.46
N GLY A 307 5.81 3.66 23.51
CA GLY A 307 7.05 4.41 23.37
C GLY A 307 8.14 3.74 22.53
N LEU A 308 7.93 2.51 22.03
CA LEU A 308 8.86 1.90 21.09
C LEU A 308 8.67 2.44 19.68
N ASP A 309 9.66 3.19 19.21
CA ASP A 309 9.73 3.70 17.85
C ASP A 309 10.33 2.66 16.90
N PRO A 310 9.63 2.23 15.81
CA PRO A 310 10.21 1.38 14.79
C PRO A 310 11.43 2.00 14.07
N LEU A 311 11.55 3.33 14.04
CA LEU A 311 12.68 4.03 13.44
C LEU A 311 13.90 4.11 14.37
N ALA A 312 13.76 3.76 15.65
CA ALA A 312 14.88 3.79 16.59
C ALA A 312 15.85 2.64 16.33
N VAL A 313 17.12 2.99 16.11
CA VAL A 313 18.22 2.02 15.98
C VAL A 313 18.29 1.17 17.25
N PRO A 314 18.24 -0.18 17.17
CA PRO A 314 18.38 -1.04 18.34
C PRO A 314 19.70 -0.75 19.05
N ALA A 315 19.68 -0.68 20.39
CA ALA A 315 20.89 -0.41 21.20
C ALA A 315 22.04 -1.40 20.92
N SER A 316 21.73 -2.62 20.47
CA SER A 316 22.73 -3.63 20.07
C SER A 316 23.48 -3.29 18.78
N ALA A 317 22.87 -2.54 17.85
CA ALA A 317 23.53 -2.08 16.62
C ALA A 317 24.48 -0.90 16.91
N ALA A 318 24.12 -0.03 17.85
CA ALA A 318 24.93 1.11 18.28
C ALA A 318 26.28 0.70 18.92
N ALA A 319 26.35 -0.49 19.53
CA ALA A 319 27.57 -1.00 20.16
C ALA A 319 28.61 -1.55 19.14
N THR A 320 28.21 -1.79 17.89
CA THR A 320 29.11 -2.30 16.83
C THR A 320 29.62 -1.21 15.88
N ALA A 321 29.02 -0.02 15.91
CA ALA A 321 29.45 1.15 15.17
C ALA A 321 30.43 2.00 16.01
N GLY A 322 31.49 1.38 16.51
CA GLY A 322 32.63 2.08 17.08
C GLY A 322 33.68 2.32 16.00
N ASP A 323 33.89 3.60 15.68
CA ASP A 323 35.04 4.14 14.95
C ASP A 323 35.11 3.82 13.45
N GLN A 324 34.50 4.67 12.61
CA GLN A 324 35.21 5.48 11.59
C GLN A 324 34.35 6.67 11.17
N SER A 325 34.92 7.86 11.32
CA SER A 325 34.40 9.17 10.95
C SER A 325 34.60 9.47 9.45
N GLU A 326 33.55 9.90 8.76
CA GLU A 326 33.40 11.21 8.06
C GLU A 326 32.10 11.22 7.23
N PRO A 327 31.38 12.36 7.12
CA PRO A 327 30.09 12.42 6.44
C PRO A 327 30.27 12.58 4.92
N PRO A 328 29.58 11.81 4.06
CA PRO A 328 29.49 12.14 2.64
C PRO A 328 28.53 13.32 2.47
N GLY A 329 29.01 14.34 1.75
CA GLY A 329 28.35 15.62 1.55
C GLY A 329 27.04 15.57 0.75
N GLU A 330 26.31 16.68 0.89
CA GLU A 330 25.13 17.08 0.12
C GLU A 330 25.29 16.79 -1.38
N GLN A 331 24.51 15.85 -1.90
CA GLN A 331 24.26 15.74 -3.35
C GLN A 331 23.08 14.82 -3.67
N ILE A 332 21.90 15.05 -3.08
CA ILE A 332 20.61 14.55 -3.60
C ILE A 332 19.51 15.60 -3.30
N ALA A 333 19.61 16.76 -3.95
CA ALA A 333 18.59 17.82 -3.88
C ALA A 333 17.93 18.15 -5.23
N ASP A 334 18.31 17.48 -6.34
CA ASP A 334 17.94 17.92 -7.69
C ASP A 334 16.82 17.11 -8.39
N ALA A 335 16.09 16.25 -7.66
CA ALA A 335 14.94 15.52 -8.24
C ALA A 335 13.58 15.96 -7.70
N ALA A 336 13.55 16.77 -6.62
CA ALA A 336 12.31 17.27 -6.01
C ALA A 336 11.95 18.69 -6.49
N GLU A 337 12.89 19.45 -7.06
CA GLU A 337 12.63 20.81 -7.58
C GLU A 337 11.99 20.84 -8.98
N ALA A 338 11.93 19.72 -9.70
CA ALA A 338 11.33 19.65 -11.03
C ALA A 338 9.78 19.66 -11.03
N ILE A 339 9.13 19.60 -9.87
CA ILE A 339 7.67 19.67 -9.75
C ILE A 339 7.19 21.01 -9.17
N GLU A 340 8.07 21.77 -8.49
CA GLU A 340 7.69 23.04 -7.86
C GLU A 340 8.11 24.30 -8.65
N GLN A 341 9.04 24.19 -9.60
CA GLN A 341 9.48 25.35 -10.41
C GLN A 341 8.69 25.56 -11.72
N ASP A 342 7.93 24.58 -12.21
CA ASP A 342 7.11 24.73 -13.43
C ASP A 342 5.79 25.50 -13.18
N GLN A 343 5.42 25.73 -11.91
CA GLN A 343 4.20 26.49 -11.55
C GLN A 343 4.43 27.99 -11.27
N ARG A 344 5.68 28.49 -11.38
CA ARG A 344 5.97 29.93 -11.19
C ARG A 344 6.36 30.69 -12.45
N LEU A 345 6.55 30.03 -13.60
CA LEU A 345 6.95 30.69 -14.85
C LEU A 345 5.79 30.91 -15.85
N SER A 346 4.60 30.38 -15.60
CA SER A 346 3.44 30.61 -16.47
C SER A 346 2.64 31.90 -16.15
N THR A 347 3.07 32.72 -15.19
CA THR A 347 2.36 33.94 -14.75
C THR A 347 3.06 35.25 -15.10
N THR A 348 4.07 35.27 -15.99
CA THR A 348 4.81 36.52 -16.30
C THR A 348 5.07 36.80 -17.78
N VAL A 349 4.34 36.18 -18.72
CA VAL A 349 4.41 36.61 -20.14
C VAL A 349 3.02 36.78 -20.72
N MET A 350 2.38 37.90 -20.40
CA MET A 350 1.47 38.64 -21.29
C MET A 350 1.14 39.99 -20.62
N GLY A 351 1.84 41.05 -21.02
CA GLY A 351 1.48 42.41 -20.59
C GLY A 351 2.61 43.43 -20.71
N ALA A 352 3.08 43.72 -21.92
CA ALA A 352 3.68 45.01 -22.29
C ALA A 352 3.87 45.07 -23.82
N GLU A 353 3.72 46.28 -24.37
CA GLU A 353 3.69 46.69 -25.81
C GLU A 353 2.26 46.63 -26.37
N ASP A 354 1.53 47.75 -26.53
CA ASP A 354 1.88 48.93 -27.32
C ASP A 354 1.49 50.27 -26.69
N GLY A 355 2.35 51.27 -26.87
CA GLY A 355 2.09 52.68 -26.61
C GLY A 355 1.84 53.48 -27.90
N GLU A 356 1.06 54.56 -27.73
CA GLU A 356 1.02 55.79 -28.54
C GLU A 356 0.50 55.69 -29.99
N SER A 357 -0.30 56.59 -30.56
CA SER A 357 -0.90 57.86 -30.15
C SER A 357 -1.89 58.32 -31.27
N SER A 358 -3.06 58.85 -30.88
CA SER A 358 -3.87 59.99 -31.44
C SER A 358 -3.98 60.30 -32.97
N PRO A 359 -4.89 61.19 -33.45
CA PRO A 359 -6.02 61.89 -32.77
C PRO A 359 -7.35 62.01 -33.60
N ASN A 360 -8.37 62.59 -32.92
CA ASN A 360 -9.41 63.50 -33.44
C ASN A 360 -10.44 63.02 -34.50
N ALA A 361 -11.74 63.07 -34.16
CA ALA A 361 -12.60 64.26 -34.30
C ALA A 361 -14.10 63.89 -34.25
N ARG A 362 -14.88 64.72 -33.52
CA ARG A 362 -16.24 65.23 -33.78
C ARG A 362 -17.17 64.34 -34.66
N HIS A 363 -18.35 63.93 -34.20
CA HIS A 363 -19.45 64.78 -33.76
C HIS A 363 -20.47 63.98 -32.94
#